data_AF-A0A6M1TB24-F1
#
_entry.id   AF-A0A6M1TB24-F1
#
_cell.length_a   1.000
_cell.length_b   1.000
_cell.length_c   1.000
_cell.angle_alpha   90.00
_cell.angle_beta   90.00
_cell.angle_gamma   90.00
#
_symmetry.space_group_name_H-M   'P 1'
#
loop_
_entity.id
_entity.type
_entity.pdbx_description
1 polymer ?
#
loop_
_entity_poly.entity_id
_entity_poly.type
_entity_poly.pdbx_seq_one_letter_code
_entity_poly.pdbx_strand_id
1 'polypeptide(L)'
;MMNPKYRRYSILTIRIILGLLFLISGVGKLINGADARYLVELLATEYFWLIEYASAIVTGTSILELVLAVFLLWGKYLKWALSVTLLMLIGFSSVLGYFYLQGMNVDSCGCFGAFGFASGLEFTLIRNAVLITMILGAYLLMSSNDNSWQK
;
A
#
# COMPACT_ATOMS: atom_id res chain seq x y z
N MET A 1 14.34 -21.80 14.99
CA MET A 1 15.07 -20.52 15.22
C MET A 1 15.71 -20.10 13.91
N MET A 2 15.23 -19.03 13.25
CA MET A 2 15.86 -18.52 12.03
C MET A 2 17.23 -17.92 12.35
N ASN A 3 18.23 -18.22 11.53
CA ASN A 3 19.57 -17.66 11.71
C ASN A 3 19.53 -16.11 11.50
N PRO A 4 20.22 -15.34 12.37
CA PRO A 4 20.12 -13.87 12.42
C PRO A 4 20.46 -13.17 11.10
N LYS A 5 21.29 -13.78 10.25
CA LYS A 5 21.59 -13.26 8.90
C LYS A 5 20.34 -13.31 8.02
N TYR A 6 19.63 -14.44 7.97
CA TYR A 6 18.42 -14.58 7.16
C TYR A 6 17.32 -13.63 7.60
N ARG A 7 17.15 -13.39 8.91
CA ARG A 7 16.18 -12.43 9.42
C ARG A 7 16.42 -11.01 8.91
N ARG A 8 17.69 -10.56 8.92
CA ARG A 8 18.07 -9.23 8.41
C ARG A 8 17.84 -9.13 6.91
N TYR A 9 18.17 -10.17 6.15
CA TYR A 9 17.90 -10.22 4.72
C TYR A 9 16.40 -10.21 4.42
N SER A 10 15.57 -10.99 5.13
CA SER A 10 14.12 -11.00 4.94
C SER A 10 13.50 -9.61 5.14
N ILE A 11 13.85 -8.91 6.21
CA ILE A 11 13.34 -7.55 6.49
C ILE A 11 13.81 -6.58 5.41
N LEU A 12 15.07 -6.68 4.96
CA LEU A 12 15.60 -5.85 3.88
C LEU A 12 14.85 -6.09 2.57
N THR A 13 14.62 -7.34 2.19
CA THR A 13 13.88 -7.69 0.98
C THR A 13 12.45 -7.16 1.02
N ILE A 14 11.71 -7.37 2.12
CA ILE A 14 10.34 -6.87 2.29
C ILE A 14 10.31 -5.33 2.13
N ARG A 15 11.24 -4.65 2.78
CA ARG A 15 11.38 -3.19 2.75
C ARG A 15 11.63 -2.65 1.34
N ILE A 16 12.54 -3.29 0.59
CA ILE A 16 12.84 -2.89 -0.79
C ILE A 16 11.63 -3.14 -1.70
N ILE A 17 10.97 -4.30 -1.58
CA ILE A 17 9.77 -4.63 -2.37
C ILE A 17 8.66 -3.61 -2.11
N LEU A 18 8.32 -3.34 -0.83
CA LEU A 18 7.28 -2.38 -0.48
C LEU A 18 7.63 -0.97 -0.96
N GLY A 19 8.89 -0.54 -0.74
CA GLY A 19 9.35 0.78 -1.16
C GLY A 19 9.27 0.98 -2.67
N LEU A 20 9.73 0.01 -3.46
CA LEU A 20 9.65 0.09 -4.93
C LEU A 20 8.19 0.06 -5.41
N LEU A 21 7.34 -0.78 -4.84
CA LEU A 21 5.93 -0.84 -5.24
C LEU A 21 5.19 0.48 -4.97
N PHE A 22 5.42 1.08 -3.81
CA PHE A 22 4.84 2.38 -3.45
C PHE A 22 5.43 3.52 -4.30
N LEU A 23 6.71 3.45 -4.65
CA LEU A 23 7.35 4.42 -5.54
C LEU A 23 6.72 4.38 -6.94
N ILE A 24 6.60 3.19 -7.53
CA ILE A 24 6.01 3.01 -8.85
C ILE A 24 4.53 3.41 -8.84
N SER A 25 3.79 3.03 -7.79
CA SER A 25 2.39 3.43 -7.58
C SER A 25 2.23 4.95 -7.55
N GLY A 26 2.97 5.63 -6.65
CA GLY A 26 2.86 7.07 -6.45
C GLY A 26 3.29 7.87 -7.69
N VAL A 27 4.40 7.50 -8.34
CA VAL A 27 4.84 8.15 -9.59
C VAL A 27 3.80 7.93 -10.69
N GLY A 28 3.28 6.71 -10.82
CA GLY A 28 2.30 6.37 -11.85
C GLY A 28 1.02 7.17 -11.74
N LYS A 29 0.50 7.33 -10.52
CA LYS A 29 -0.69 8.13 -10.22
C LYS A 29 -0.47 9.64 -10.44
N LEU A 30 0.73 10.16 -10.17
CA LEU A 30 1.05 11.56 -10.45
C LEU A 30 1.16 11.85 -11.96
N ILE A 31 1.62 10.89 -12.77
CA ILE A 31 1.69 11.05 -14.23
C ILE A 31 0.29 10.92 -14.85
N ASN A 32 -0.43 9.86 -14.52
CA ASN A 32 -1.81 9.64 -14.98
C ASN A 32 -2.61 8.91 -13.91
N GLY A 33 -3.40 9.66 -13.15
CA GLY A 33 -4.28 9.15 -12.09
C GLY A 33 -5.74 9.03 -12.51
N ALA A 34 -6.06 9.01 -13.82
CA ALA A 34 -7.45 9.03 -14.29
C ALA A 34 -8.29 7.87 -13.71
N ASP A 35 -7.77 6.64 -13.78
CA ASP A 35 -8.42 5.45 -13.21
C ASP A 35 -8.58 5.54 -11.68
N ALA A 36 -7.58 6.09 -10.99
CA ALA A 36 -7.63 6.29 -9.54
C ALA A 36 -8.68 7.35 -9.17
N ARG A 37 -8.84 8.40 -9.99
CA ARG A 37 -9.87 9.42 -9.81
C ARG A 37 -11.26 8.84 -10.07
N TYR A 38 -11.41 8.06 -11.13
CA TYR A 38 -12.67 7.38 -11.44
C TYR A 38 -13.13 6.47 -10.29
N LEU A 39 -12.21 5.71 -9.68
CA LEU A 39 -12.50 4.94 -8.48
C LEU A 39 -12.99 5.79 -7.30
N VAL A 40 -12.37 6.95 -7.08
CA VAL A 40 -12.79 7.86 -6.00
C VAL A 40 -14.12 8.55 -6.32
N GLU A 41 -14.39 8.85 -7.60
CA GLU A 41 -15.68 9.38 -8.06
C GLU A 41 -16.81 8.35 -7.87
N LEU A 42 -16.56 7.07 -8.18
CA LEU A 42 -17.46 5.96 -7.85
C LEU A 42 -17.71 5.82 -6.34
N LEU A 43 -16.72 6.14 -5.51
CA LEU A 43 -16.92 6.17 -4.06
C LEU A 43 -17.72 7.41 -3.63
N ALA A 44 -17.53 8.53 -4.32
CA ALA A 44 -18.21 9.78 -4.06
C ALA A 44 -19.68 9.77 -4.50
N THR A 45 -20.10 8.89 -5.41
CA THR A 45 -21.53 8.69 -5.70
C THR A 45 -22.30 8.13 -4.50
N GLU A 46 -21.64 7.33 -3.65
CA GLU A 46 -22.19 6.89 -2.36
C GLU A 46 -22.03 7.97 -1.27
N TYR A 47 -20.93 8.74 -1.33
CA TYR A 47 -20.61 9.80 -0.36
C TYR A 47 -20.47 11.16 -1.06
N PHE A 48 -21.59 11.85 -1.26
CA PHE A 48 -21.70 13.11 -2.03
C PHE A 48 -20.66 14.20 -1.70
N TRP A 49 -20.15 14.24 -0.47
CA TRP A 49 -19.14 15.22 -0.03
C TRP A 49 -17.73 14.95 -0.59
N LEU A 50 -17.45 13.75 -1.10
CA LEU A 50 -16.10 13.36 -1.56
C LEU A 50 -15.78 13.80 -2.99
N ILE A 51 -16.79 14.17 -3.79
CA ILE A 51 -16.62 14.39 -5.23
C ILE A 51 -15.67 15.56 -5.54
N GLU A 52 -15.78 16.64 -4.78
CA GLU A 52 -14.96 17.84 -4.94
C GLU A 52 -13.51 17.60 -4.48
N TYR A 53 -13.32 16.66 -3.55
CA TYR A 53 -12.02 16.30 -3.00
C TYR A 53 -11.36 15.12 -3.70
N ALA A 54 -12.01 14.48 -4.69
CA ALA A 54 -11.50 13.27 -5.34
C ALA A 54 -10.08 13.46 -5.90
N SER A 55 -9.84 14.58 -6.59
CA SER A 55 -8.53 14.94 -7.13
C SER A 55 -7.48 15.20 -6.05
N ALA A 56 -7.87 15.88 -4.97
CA ALA A 56 -7.02 16.17 -3.82
C ALA A 56 -6.65 14.90 -3.05
N ILE A 57 -7.59 13.96 -2.89
CA ILE A 57 -7.37 12.65 -2.25
C ILE A 57 -6.39 11.83 -3.08
N VAL A 58 -6.58 11.72 -4.40
CA VAL A 58 -5.65 10.97 -5.27
C VAL A 58 -4.25 11.58 -5.23
N THR A 59 -4.14 12.91 -5.30
CA THR A 59 -2.84 13.60 -5.24
C THR A 59 -2.19 13.42 -3.87
N GLY A 60 -2.94 13.62 -2.79
CA GLY A 60 -2.45 13.49 -1.41
C GLY A 60 -2.01 12.06 -1.08
N THR A 61 -2.79 11.06 -1.49
CA THR A 61 -2.42 9.65 -1.33
C THR A 61 -1.18 9.29 -2.14
N SER A 62 -1.03 9.83 -3.36
CA SER A 62 0.17 9.62 -4.19
C SER A 62 1.43 10.23 -3.56
N ILE A 63 1.34 11.45 -3.02
CA ILE A 63 2.45 12.08 -2.29
C ILE A 63 2.81 11.24 -1.06
N LEU A 64 1.80 10.78 -0.31
CA LEU A 64 2.01 9.94 0.87
C LEU A 64 2.70 8.62 0.50
N GLU A 65 2.30 7.99 -0.62
CA GLU A 65 2.95 6.80 -1.16
C GLU A 65 4.44 7.03 -1.47
N LEU A 66 4.78 8.16 -2.10
CA LEU A 66 6.17 8.52 -2.39
C LEU A 66 6.99 8.79 -1.13
N VAL A 67 6.41 9.49 -0.16
CA VAL A 67 7.07 9.76 1.13
C VAL A 67 7.35 8.43 1.84
N LEU A 68 6.36 7.53 1.92
CA LEU A 68 6.54 6.19 2.48
C LEU A 68 7.57 5.38 1.73
N ALA A 69 7.58 5.45 0.40
CA ALA A 69 8.58 4.78 -0.42
C ALA A 69 9.99 5.24 -0.06
N VAL A 70 10.22 6.54 0.14
CA VAL A 70 11.52 7.07 0.57
C VAL A 70 11.88 6.57 1.97
N PHE A 71 10.95 6.63 2.93
CA PHE A 71 11.23 6.13 4.29
C PHE A 71 11.52 4.62 4.31
N LEU A 72 10.78 3.83 3.52
CA LEU A 72 11.04 2.41 3.32
C LEU A 72 12.37 2.20 2.60
N LEU A 73 12.75 2.94 1.56
CA LEU A 73 14.03 2.76 0.86
C LEU A 73 15.24 3.36 1.58
N TRP A 74 15.03 4.24 2.56
CA TRP A 74 16.07 4.75 3.46
C TRP A 74 16.25 3.87 4.71
N GLY A 75 15.16 3.38 5.29
CA GLY A 75 15.20 2.46 6.43
C GLY A 75 15.31 3.14 7.78
N LYS A 76 15.26 4.47 7.78
CA LYS A 76 15.08 5.28 8.98
C LYS A 76 13.61 5.21 9.40
N TYR A 77 13.35 5.09 10.70
CA TYR A 77 11.99 4.94 11.26
C TYR A 77 11.18 3.78 10.66
N LEU A 78 11.83 2.64 10.37
CA LEU A 78 11.22 1.49 9.69
C LEU A 78 9.91 1.01 10.35
N LYS A 79 9.85 0.95 11.69
CA LYS A 79 8.62 0.60 12.41
C LYS A 79 7.49 1.56 12.08
N TRP A 80 7.75 2.87 12.06
CA TRP A 80 6.72 3.86 11.75
C TRP A 80 6.29 3.77 10.27
N ALA A 81 7.26 3.68 9.35
CA ALA A 81 6.98 3.53 7.92
C ALA A 81 6.13 2.28 7.62
N LEU A 82 6.44 1.14 8.25
CA LEU A 82 5.66 -0.09 8.11
C LEU A 82 4.25 0.05 8.69
N SER A 83 4.07 0.74 9.83
CA SER A 83 2.73 0.98 10.42
C SER A 83 1.85 1.81 9.49
N VAL A 84 2.39 2.92 8.96
CA VAL A 84 1.63 3.80 8.07
C VAL A 84 1.33 3.09 6.74
N THR A 85 2.29 2.33 6.21
CA THR A 85 2.10 1.50 4.99
C THR A 85 0.99 0.45 5.22
N LEU A 86 0.99 -0.22 6.37
CA LEU A 86 -0.04 -1.18 6.75
C LEU A 86 -1.43 -0.53 6.82
N LEU A 87 -1.52 0.63 7.48
CA LEU A 87 -2.77 1.37 7.61
C LEU A 87 -3.31 1.80 6.24
N MET A 88 -2.43 2.28 5.35
CA MET A 88 -2.80 2.62 3.97
C MET A 88 -3.32 1.40 3.20
N LEU A 89 -2.61 0.28 3.27
CA LEU A 89 -3.00 -0.95 2.58
C LEU A 89 -4.35 -1.49 3.09
N ILE A 90 -4.59 -1.44 4.40
CA ILE A 90 -5.86 -1.84 4.98
C ILE A 90 -6.98 -0.91 4.50
N GLY A 91 -6.81 0.40 4.62
CA GLY A 91 -7.82 1.37 4.19
C GLY A 91 -8.18 1.22 2.72
N PHE A 92 -7.16 1.10 1.86
CA PHE A 92 -7.38 0.91 0.43
C PHE A 92 -8.04 -0.44 0.11
N SER A 93 -7.64 -1.51 0.81
CA SER A 93 -8.27 -2.83 0.64
C SER A 93 -9.71 -2.86 1.16
N SER A 94 -10.05 -2.10 2.20
CA SER A 94 -11.43 -1.98 2.68
C SER A 94 -12.33 -1.31 1.65
N VAL A 95 -11.85 -0.23 1.00
CA VAL A 95 -12.58 0.45 -0.06
C VAL A 95 -12.80 -0.48 -1.26
N LEU A 96 -11.74 -1.16 -1.72
CA LEU A 96 -11.87 -2.14 -2.80
C LEU A 96 -12.77 -3.31 -2.42
N GLY A 97 -12.66 -3.83 -1.20
CA GLY A 97 -13.51 -4.91 -0.70
C GLY A 97 -14.98 -4.53 -0.66
N TYR A 98 -15.30 -3.27 -0.33
CA TYR A 98 -16.67 -2.76 -0.42
C TYR A 98 -17.21 -2.84 -1.85
N PHE A 99 -16.46 -2.36 -2.84
CA PHE A 99 -16.85 -2.45 -4.25
C PHE A 99 -16.96 -3.89 -4.76
N TYR A 100 -16.08 -4.78 -4.29
CA TYR A 100 -16.14 -6.20 -4.58
C TYR A 100 -17.46 -6.82 -4.10
N LEU A 101 -17.84 -6.53 -2.85
CA LEU A 101 -19.07 -7.05 -2.24
C LEU A 101 -20.34 -6.52 -2.91
N GLN A 102 -20.29 -5.30 -3.47
CA GLN A 102 -21.38 -4.72 -4.26
C GLN A 102 -21.45 -5.29 -5.68
N GLY A 103 -20.54 -6.18 -6.08
CA GLY A 103 -20.52 -6.78 -7.41
C GLY A 103 -20.15 -5.80 -8.53
N MET A 104 -19.46 -4.70 -8.20
CA MET A 104 -19.03 -3.73 -9.20
C MET A 104 -17.84 -4.27 -10.00
N ASN A 105 -17.97 -4.30 -11.32
CA ASN A 105 -16.86 -4.60 -12.21
C ASN A 105 -16.07 -3.31 -12.47
N VAL A 106 -14.95 -3.16 -11.76
CA VAL A 106 -13.97 -2.11 -12.02
C VAL A 106 -12.80 -2.73 -12.78
N ASP A 107 -12.65 -2.35 -14.05
CA ASP A 107 -11.62 -2.88 -14.95
C ASP A 107 -10.19 -2.55 -14.49
N SER A 108 -10.01 -1.39 -13.84
CA SER A 108 -8.71 -0.94 -13.33
C SER A 108 -8.87 -0.19 -12.01
N CYS A 109 -8.14 -0.64 -10.99
CA CYS A 109 -8.08 0.10 -9.72
C CYS A 109 -7.19 1.35 -9.78
N GLY A 110 -6.56 1.64 -10.92
CA GLY A 110 -5.69 2.81 -11.10
C GLY A 110 -4.49 2.90 -10.17
N CYS A 111 -4.16 1.82 -9.44
CA CYS A 111 -3.10 1.82 -8.43
C CYS A 111 -1.73 2.18 -9.00
N PHE A 112 -1.48 1.83 -10.26
CA PHE A 112 -0.22 2.11 -10.93
C PHE A 112 -0.30 3.23 -11.97
N GLY A 113 -1.45 3.89 -12.09
CA GLY A 113 -1.70 5.00 -13.01
C GLY A 113 -1.11 4.76 -14.40
N ALA A 114 -0.21 5.65 -14.83
CA ALA A 114 0.43 5.66 -16.16
C ALA A 114 1.18 4.37 -16.53
N PHE A 115 1.57 3.54 -15.57
CA PHE A 115 2.28 2.29 -15.85
C PHE A 115 1.36 1.19 -16.38
N GLY A 116 0.03 1.41 -16.42
CA GLY A 116 -0.90 0.57 -17.17
C GLY A 116 -0.95 -0.89 -16.71
N PHE A 117 -0.48 -1.18 -15.50
CA PHE A 117 -0.72 -2.47 -14.85
C PHE A 117 -2.20 -2.54 -14.52
N ALA A 118 -3.02 -2.92 -15.50
CA ALA A 118 -4.43 -3.19 -15.35
C ALA A 118 -4.57 -4.37 -14.38
N SER A 119 -4.65 -4.04 -13.09
CA SER A 119 -4.95 -4.97 -12.04
C SER A 119 -6.43 -4.87 -11.75
N GLY A 120 -7.18 -5.88 -12.17
CA GLY A 120 -8.58 -6.03 -11.78
C GLY A 120 -8.73 -5.99 -10.26
N LEU A 121 -9.95 -5.76 -9.81
CA LEU A 121 -10.27 -5.54 -8.40
C LEU A 121 -9.82 -6.72 -7.51
N GLU A 122 -10.09 -7.96 -7.94
CA GLU A 122 -9.66 -9.19 -7.26
C GLU A 122 -8.13 -9.31 -7.16
N PHE A 123 -7.43 -9.09 -8.27
CA PHE A 123 -5.97 -9.17 -8.29
C PHE A 123 -5.34 -8.13 -7.36
N THR A 124 -5.91 -6.92 -7.33
CA THR A 124 -5.45 -5.85 -6.44
C THR A 124 -5.67 -6.19 -4.97
N LEU A 125 -6.83 -6.78 -4.62
CA LEU A 125 -7.11 -7.28 -3.27
C LEU A 125 -6.12 -8.37 -2.84
N ILE A 126 -5.87 -9.36 -3.70
CA ILE A 126 -4.90 -10.44 -3.42
C ILE A 126 -3.51 -9.85 -3.22
N ARG A 127 -3.06 -8.95 -4.10
CA ARG A 127 -1.77 -8.28 -3.97
C ARG A 127 -1.67 -7.56 -2.63
N ASN A 128 -2.67 -6.77 -2.25
CA ASN A 128 -2.65 -6.06 -0.97
C ASN A 128 -2.62 -7.02 0.22
N ALA A 129 -3.39 -8.11 0.19
CA ALA A 129 -3.36 -9.12 1.24
C ALA A 129 -1.98 -9.76 1.40
N VAL A 130 -1.29 -10.04 0.30
CA VAL A 130 0.09 -10.54 0.32
C VAL A 130 1.03 -9.50 0.93
N LEU A 131 0.94 -8.22 0.54
CA LEU A 131 1.78 -7.15 1.10
C LEU A 131 1.52 -6.92 2.60
N ILE A 132 0.26 -6.95 3.03
CA ILE A 132 -0.13 -6.89 4.45
C ILE A 132 0.51 -8.05 5.22
N THR A 133 0.42 -9.27 4.70
CA THR A 133 1.02 -10.46 5.32
C THR A 133 2.55 -10.32 5.43
N MET A 134 3.22 -9.77 4.41
CA MET A 134 4.65 -9.49 4.48
C MET A 134 4.99 -8.48 5.57
N ILE A 135 4.21 -7.41 5.73
CA ILE A 135 4.41 -6.40 6.77
C ILE A 135 4.22 -7.01 8.16
N LEU A 136 3.17 -7.81 8.37
CA LEU A 136 2.95 -8.52 9.63
C LEU A 136 4.09 -9.50 9.94
N GLY A 137 4.58 -10.23 8.92
CA GLY A 137 5.76 -11.07 9.05
C GLY A 137 7.01 -10.27 9.47
N ALA A 138 7.23 -9.10 8.87
CA ALA A 138 8.32 -8.20 9.28
C ALA A 138 8.16 -7.75 10.73
N TYR A 139 6.95 -7.44 11.20
CA TYR A 139 6.68 -7.11 12.60
C TYR A 139 7.00 -8.24 13.56
N LEU A 140 6.55 -9.46 13.26
CA LEU A 140 6.84 -10.64 14.09
C LEU A 140 8.36 -10.90 14.18
N LEU A 141 9.07 -10.79 13.05
CA LEU A 141 10.52 -10.93 13.00
C LEU A 141 11.26 -9.84 13.80
N MET A 142 10.73 -8.61 13.80
CA MET A 142 11.29 -7.51 14.61
C MET A 142 10.96 -7.66 16.11
N SER A 143 9.75 -8.10 16.46
CA SER A 143 9.31 -8.28 17.85
C SER A 143 10.04 -9.43 18.54
N SER A 144 10.40 -10.49 17.81
CA SER A 144 11.22 -11.59 18.33
C SER A 144 12.62 -11.15 18.80
N ASN A 145 13.05 -9.92 18.48
CA ASN A 145 14.35 -9.38 18.88
C ASN A 145 14.34 -8.70 20.26
N ASP A 146 13.16 -8.33 20.79
CA ASP A 146 13.04 -7.56 22.04
C ASP A 146 13.24 -8.40 23.31
N ASN A 147 13.11 -9.73 23.22
CA ASN A 147 13.29 -10.63 24.36
C ASN A 147 14.76 -11.02 24.64
N SER A 148 15.74 -10.35 24.02
CA SER A 148 17.18 -10.64 24.24
C SER A 148 17.87 -9.73 25.28
N TRP A 149 17.13 -8.82 25.93
CA TRP A 149 17.66 -7.90 26.96
C TRP A 149 17.28 -8.26 28.40
N GLN A 150 16.82 -9.49 28.65
CA GLN A 150 16.51 -9.99 30.00
C GLN A 150 17.55 -11.03 30.49
N LYS A 151 18.83 -10.88 30.10
CA LYS A 151 19.91 -11.71 30.62
C LYS A 151 21.15 -10.89 30.95
#